data_AF-A0A7D9EW52-F1
#
_entry.id   AF-A0A7D9EW52-F1
#
_cell.length_a   1.000
_cell.length_b   1.000
_cell.length_c   1.000
_cell.angle_alpha   90.00
_cell.angle_beta   90.00
_cell.angle_gamma   90.00
#
_symmetry.space_group_name_H-M   'P 1'
#
loop_
_entity.id
_entity.type
_entity.pdbx_description
1 polymer ?
#
loop_
_entity_poly.entity_id
_entity_poly.type
_entity_poly.pdbx_seq_one_letter_code
_entity_poly.pdbx_strand_id
1 'polypeptide(L)'
;MKKLRMFYWFLFVALNQVSIVFSAQAAKRQFSAIQALAGQLGSFPYTGVGCFRDAIAKPRPFPEMLGNLRNQIDLTNPNSTIAKCAAKAYIGQFQYFGIEYVAECWSGAGGNLTYNKYGPSSQCVNGLGGDESLYVYKFNNPPKPLPNPASLGCFPAQTTVELKNGRQITMAELQLGQEVKTLDPNGGVKFSEVIAFLHKLPTGSYTFLRFMLEGGLEVTLTPEHLIYASPRKALVRQAVFARDVKVGDKFVTSGGIMKSVLKITTVSDVGLYAPLTIDGNLFTDGVLASCYAHVRSHELGHLMMVPVRALGQALRIIGEISFTVPSLDNIPSANAWDTAVNYYTRTLLAFTNYLPFKDSIISVQPGM
;
A
#
# COMPACT_ATOMS: atom_id res chain seq x y z
N MET A 1 47.73 -16.05 -7.85
CA MET A 1 46.35 -16.23 -7.34
C MET A 1 45.99 -15.34 -6.13
N LYS A 2 46.85 -15.16 -5.10
CA LYS A 2 46.54 -14.29 -3.94
C LYS A 2 46.39 -12.79 -4.26
N LYS A 3 47.21 -12.24 -5.16
CA LYS A 3 47.15 -10.81 -5.56
C LYS A 3 45.87 -10.45 -6.35
N LEU A 4 45.35 -11.39 -7.14
CA LEU A 4 44.10 -11.20 -7.89
C LEU A 4 42.88 -11.21 -6.95
N ARG A 5 42.87 -12.11 -5.96
CA ARG A 5 41.83 -12.18 -4.91
C ARG A 5 41.76 -10.90 -4.06
N MET A 6 42.92 -10.32 -3.73
CA MET A 6 43.01 -9.08 -2.99
C MET A 6 42.51 -7.88 -3.82
N PHE A 7 42.83 -7.85 -5.11
CA PHE A 7 42.33 -6.83 -6.04
C PHE A 7 40.81 -6.86 -6.19
N TYR A 8 40.20 -8.04 -6.35
CA TYR A 8 38.74 -8.17 -6.39
C TYR A 8 38.06 -7.82 -5.06
N TRP A 9 38.70 -8.09 -3.92
CA TRP A 9 38.17 -7.70 -2.60
C TRP A 9 38.19 -6.18 -2.40
N PHE A 10 39.28 -5.51 -2.79
CA PHE A 10 39.35 -4.04 -2.75
C PHE A 10 38.36 -3.40 -3.72
N LEU A 11 38.19 -3.97 -4.93
CA LEU A 11 37.20 -3.49 -5.90
C LEU A 11 35.77 -3.68 -5.38
N PHE A 12 35.48 -4.82 -4.74
CA PHE A 12 34.17 -5.12 -4.15
C PHE A 12 33.85 -4.22 -2.95
N VAL A 13 34.82 -3.95 -2.06
CA VAL A 13 34.66 -3.02 -0.94
C VAL A 13 34.47 -1.59 -1.46
N ALA A 14 35.25 -1.16 -2.46
CA ALA A 14 35.10 0.15 -3.07
C ALA A 14 33.74 0.33 -3.76
N LEU A 15 33.28 -0.66 -4.54
CA LEU A 15 31.98 -0.63 -5.22
C LEU A 15 30.79 -0.70 -4.24
N ASN A 16 30.91 -1.41 -3.12
CA ASN A 16 29.91 -1.42 -2.06
C ASN A 16 29.87 -0.11 -1.26
N GLN A 17 31.02 0.47 -0.93
CA GLN A 17 31.11 1.78 -0.27
C GLN A 17 30.52 2.88 -1.16
N VAL A 18 30.82 2.86 -2.46
CA VAL A 18 30.24 3.78 -3.44
C VAL A 18 28.72 3.55 -3.56
N SER A 19 28.24 2.30 -3.64
CA SER A 19 26.80 2.00 -3.72
C SER A 19 26.03 2.38 -2.45
N ILE A 20 26.64 2.24 -1.26
CA ILE A 20 26.06 2.65 0.02
C ILE A 20 26.01 4.18 0.13
N VAL A 21 27.05 4.89 -0.32
CA VAL A 21 27.10 6.35 -0.33
C VAL A 21 26.12 6.93 -1.36
N PHE A 22 26.02 6.35 -2.56
CA PHE A 22 25.01 6.72 -3.56
C PHE A 22 23.60 6.37 -3.08
N SER A 23 23.39 5.25 -2.38
CA SER A 23 22.10 4.89 -1.78
C SER A 23 21.74 5.80 -0.60
N ALA A 24 22.71 6.21 0.21
CA ALA A 24 22.50 7.15 1.31
C ALA A 24 22.28 8.58 0.80
N GLN A 25 22.98 9.02 -0.25
CA GLN A 25 22.75 10.31 -0.89
C GLN A 25 21.46 10.32 -1.72
N ALA A 26 21.08 9.21 -2.36
CA ALA A 26 19.79 9.04 -3.01
C ALA A 26 18.65 8.99 -1.99
N ALA A 27 18.82 8.30 -0.85
CA ALA A 27 17.86 8.30 0.25
C ALA A 27 17.76 9.67 0.92
N LYS A 28 18.86 10.42 1.05
CA LYS A 28 18.87 11.79 1.61
C LYS A 28 18.29 12.82 0.62
N ARG A 29 18.49 12.63 -0.69
CA ARG A 29 17.81 13.38 -1.77
C ARG A 29 16.33 13.03 -1.88
N GLN A 30 15.97 11.76 -1.68
CA GLN A 30 14.58 11.32 -1.57
C GLN A 30 13.94 11.86 -0.30
N PHE A 31 14.65 11.92 0.84
CA PHE A 31 14.13 12.47 2.10
C PHE A 31 13.96 14.00 2.05
N SER A 32 14.88 14.71 1.39
CA SER A 32 14.74 16.15 1.13
C SER A 32 13.72 16.45 0.04
N ALA A 33 13.56 15.58 -0.97
CA ALA A 33 12.44 15.62 -1.90
C ALA A 33 11.12 15.31 -1.19
N ILE A 34 11.07 14.42 -0.19
CA ILE A 34 9.92 14.12 0.67
C ILE A 34 9.60 15.30 1.59
N GLN A 35 10.60 16.02 2.11
CA GLN A 35 10.39 17.29 2.84
C GLN A 35 9.93 18.42 1.92
N ALA A 36 10.45 18.50 0.69
CA ALA A 36 9.98 19.43 -0.32
C ALA A 36 8.56 19.07 -0.82
N LEU A 37 8.24 17.77 -0.90
CA LEU A 37 6.90 17.25 -1.19
C LEU A 37 5.95 17.45 -0.02
N ALA A 38 6.42 17.39 1.23
CA ALA A 38 5.67 17.82 2.42
C ALA A 38 5.40 19.33 2.42
N GLY A 39 6.26 20.12 1.77
CA GLY A 39 5.99 21.52 1.42
C GLY A 39 5.01 21.72 0.26
N GLN A 40 4.82 20.71 -0.61
CA GLN A 40 3.87 20.71 -1.74
C GLN A 40 2.57 19.92 -1.48
N LEU A 41 2.51 19.13 -0.41
CA LEU A 41 1.31 18.55 0.17
C LEU A 41 0.45 19.70 0.64
N GLY A 42 -0.52 20.08 -0.19
CA GLY A 42 -1.42 21.20 0.08
C GLY A 42 -1.89 21.19 1.53
N SER A 43 -2.05 22.39 2.11
CA SER A 43 -2.63 22.58 3.43
C SER A 43 -3.77 21.58 3.65
N PHE A 44 -3.76 20.83 4.76
CA PHE A 44 -4.90 20.03 5.21
C PHE A 44 -5.76 20.93 6.12
N PRO A 45 -6.64 21.78 5.57
CA PRO A 45 -7.39 22.75 6.36
C PRO A 45 -8.26 22.02 7.38
N TYR A 46 -8.25 22.52 8.61
CA TYR A 46 -9.06 22.04 9.70
C TYR A 46 -9.74 23.21 10.39
N THR A 47 -10.86 22.92 11.05
CA THR A 47 -11.63 23.89 11.81
C THR A 47 -11.76 23.41 13.26
N GLY A 48 -11.57 24.33 14.22
CA GLY A 48 -11.84 24.06 15.62
C GLY A 48 -13.33 23.81 15.85
N VAL A 49 -13.66 22.65 16.42
CA VAL A 49 -15.03 22.25 16.76
C VAL A 49 -15.41 22.75 18.14
N GLY A 50 -14.49 22.69 19.11
CA GLY A 50 -14.71 23.20 20.46
C GLY A 50 -14.04 22.35 21.54
N CYS A 51 -14.34 22.67 22.79
CA CYS A 51 -13.79 22.02 23.97
C CYS A 51 -14.78 21.00 24.57
N PHE A 52 -14.36 19.75 24.74
CA PHE A 52 -15.20 18.64 25.21
C PHE A 52 -14.49 17.86 26.30
N ARG A 53 -15.25 17.22 27.18
CA ARG A 53 -14.68 16.39 28.25
C ARG A 53 -14.12 15.08 27.68
N ASP A 54 -12.89 14.76 28.04
CA ASP A 54 -12.31 13.42 27.94
C ASP A 54 -12.36 12.80 29.33
N ALA A 55 -13.50 12.20 29.68
CA ALA A 55 -13.74 11.63 31.02
C ALA A 55 -12.78 10.47 31.39
N ILE A 56 -11.77 10.18 30.56
CA ILE A 56 -10.75 9.13 30.63
C ILE A 56 -11.31 7.68 30.68
N ALA A 57 -12.61 7.54 30.96
CA ALA A 57 -13.38 6.32 31.03
C ALA A 57 -13.44 5.65 29.66
N LYS A 58 -13.06 4.36 29.63
CA LYS A 58 -13.06 3.56 28.40
C LYS A 58 -14.50 3.18 27.99
N PRO A 59 -14.85 3.28 26.69
CA PRO A 59 -14.05 3.85 25.61
C PRO A 59 -14.01 5.39 25.67
N ARG A 60 -12.79 5.95 25.55
CA ARG A 60 -12.56 7.40 25.43
C ARG A 60 -13.23 7.95 24.16
N PRO A 61 -13.55 9.26 24.09
CA PRO A 61 -14.08 9.89 22.87
C PRO A 61 -13.16 9.70 21.67
N PHE A 62 -11.85 9.86 21.89
CA PHE A 62 -10.78 9.54 20.95
C PHE A 62 -9.89 8.44 21.57
N PRO A 63 -10.08 7.16 21.18
CA PRO A 63 -9.39 6.04 21.82
C PRO A 63 -7.91 5.88 21.46
N GLU A 64 -7.40 6.59 20.45
CA GLU A 64 -6.05 6.40 19.89
C GLU A 64 -5.13 7.58 20.19
N MET A 65 -4.05 7.35 20.95
CA MET A 65 -3.00 8.35 21.15
C MET A 65 -2.02 8.33 19.96
N LEU A 66 -1.99 9.41 19.19
CA LEU A 66 -1.15 9.57 18.00
C LEU A 66 0.26 10.08 18.32
N GLY A 67 0.43 10.63 19.52
CA GLY A 67 1.73 11.00 20.05
C GLY A 67 1.66 12.02 21.18
N ASN A 68 2.78 12.15 21.87
CA ASN A 68 2.98 13.11 22.94
C ASN A 68 4.02 14.14 22.53
N LEU A 69 3.61 15.41 22.43
CA LEU A 69 4.45 16.52 21.94
C LEU A 69 5.00 17.39 23.08
N ARG A 70 4.94 16.95 24.35
CA ARG A 70 5.38 17.76 25.51
C ARG A 70 6.81 18.29 25.39
N ASN A 71 7.71 17.52 24.77
CA ASN A 71 9.11 17.91 24.56
C ASN A 71 9.33 18.86 23.36
N GLN A 72 8.27 19.22 22.65
CA GLN A 72 8.33 20.02 21.42
C GLN A 72 7.30 21.17 21.42
N ILE A 73 6.78 21.52 22.61
CA ILE A 73 5.82 22.61 22.79
C ILE A 73 6.51 23.91 22.43
N ASP A 74 5.90 24.64 21.51
CA ASP A 74 6.20 26.05 21.31
C ASP A 74 5.23 26.88 22.15
N LEU A 75 5.71 27.35 23.30
CA LEU A 75 4.89 28.12 24.25
C LEU A 75 4.45 29.48 23.69
N THR A 76 5.11 29.96 22.63
CA THR A 76 4.78 31.23 21.98
C THR A 76 3.79 31.08 20.83
N ASN A 77 3.63 29.85 20.33
CA ASN A 77 2.80 29.57 19.16
C ASN A 77 2.04 28.23 19.31
N PRO A 78 0.83 28.24 19.91
CA PRO A 78 0.01 27.02 20.06
C PRO A 78 -0.34 26.38 18.70
N ASN A 79 -0.36 27.16 17.60
CA ASN A 79 -0.60 26.62 16.26
C ASN A 79 0.48 25.63 15.82
N SER A 80 1.70 25.70 16.37
CA SER A 80 2.76 24.72 16.10
C SER A 80 2.35 23.33 16.57
N THR A 81 1.85 23.22 17.81
CA THR A 81 1.35 21.95 18.36
C THR A 81 0.13 21.47 17.60
N ILE A 82 -0.81 22.37 17.30
CA ILE A 82 -2.03 22.04 16.54
C ILE A 82 -1.67 21.50 15.15
N ALA A 83 -0.77 22.15 14.43
CA ALA A 83 -0.33 21.73 13.10
C ALA A 83 0.38 20.37 13.12
N LYS A 84 1.25 20.11 14.11
CA LYS A 84 1.90 18.79 14.29
C LYS A 84 0.88 17.70 14.60
N CYS A 85 -0.14 18.03 15.40
CA CYS A 85 -1.22 17.11 15.73
C CYS A 85 -2.11 16.80 14.53
N ALA A 86 -2.48 17.84 13.79
CA ALA A 86 -3.21 17.73 12.54
C ALA A 86 -2.45 16.86 11.54
N ALA A 87 -1.15 17.06 11.37
CA ALA A 87 -0.34 16.20 10.50
C ALA A 87 -0.39 14.73 10.92
N LYS A 88 -0.23 14.44 12.22
CA LYS A 88 -0.33 13.07 12.76
C LYS A 88 -1.71 12.45 12.54
N ALA A 89 -2.78 13.19 12.80
CA ALA A 89 -4.14 12.70 12.63
C ALA A 89 -4.55 12.53 11.17
N TYR A 90 -4.10 13.44 10.31
CA TYR A 90 -4.28 13.33 8.87
C TYR A 90 -3.51 12.11 8.33
N ILE A 91 -2.30 11.86 8.83
CA ILE A 91 -1.52 10.66 8.52
C ILE A 91 -2.20 9.38 9.03
N GLY A 92 -2.84 9.47 10.20
CA GLY A 92 -3.67 8.40 10.76
C GLY A 92 -5.04 8.24 10.08
N GLN A 93 -5.35 9.09 9.10
CA GLN A 93 -6.59 9.08 8.32
C GLN A 93 -7.86 9.27 9.14
N PHE A 94 -7.74 10.06 10.18
CA PHE A 94 -8.88 10.41 10.99
C PHE A 94 -9.57 11.65 10.47
N GLN A 95 -10.90 11.66 10.59
CA GLN A 95 -11.72 12.81 10.20
C GLN A 95 -11.64 13.95 11.24
N TYR A 96 -11.39 13.57 12.49
CA TYR A 96 -11.34 14.45 13.66
C TYR A 96 -10.05 14.19 14.42
N PHE A 97 -9.56 15.18 15.16
CA PHE A 97 -8.49 14.98 16.13
C PHE A 97 -8.72 15.89 17.33
N GLY A 98 -8.08 15.53 18.44
CA GLY A 98 -8.15 16.32 19.66
C GLY A 98 -6.78 16.46 20.27
N ILE A 99 -6.62 17.54 21.02
CA ILE A 99 -5.44 17.79 21.84
C ILE A 99 -5.90 17.74 23.29
N GLU A 100 -5.26 16.92 24.11
CA GLU A 100 -5.43 16.84 25.57
C GLU A 100 -4.12 17.30 26.24
N TYR A 101 -4.17 17.80 27.47
CA TYR A 101 -2.99 18.19 28.25
C TYR A 101 -1.96 19.00 27.45
N VAL A 102 -2.44 20.00 26.69
CA VAL A 102 -1.67 20.93 25.86
C VAL A 102 -0.95 20.30 24.65
N ALA A 103 -0.56 19.04 24.71
CA ALA A 103 0.39 18.45 23.76
C ALA A 103 0.17 16.96 23.47
N GLU A 104 -0.86 16.33 24.03
CA GLU A 104 -1.21 14.95 23.69
C GLU A 104 -2.18 14.92 22.53
N CYS A 105 -1.77 14.23 21.47
CA CYS A 105 -2.57 14.09 20.26
C CYS A 105 -3.42 12.84 20.32
N TRP A 106 -4.71 13.02 20.19
CA TRP A 106 -5.70 11.96 20.25
C TRP A 106 -6.58 11.95 19.01
N SER A 107 -7.00 10.75 18.61
CA SER A 107 -8.02 10.56 17.58
C SER A 107 -8.67 9.17 17.69
N GLY A 108 -9.40 8.75 16.67
CA GLY A 108 -9.89 7.38 16.53
C GLY A 108 -11.01 7.25 15.49
N ALA A 109 -11.27 6.01 15.09
CA ALA A 109 -12.38 5.68 14.20
C ALA A 109 -13.73 6.15 14.78
N GLY A 110 -14.58 6.74 13.94
CA GLY A 110 -15.88 7.26 14.38
C GLY A 110 -15.78 8.53 15.23
N GLY A 111 -14.63 9.21 15.25
CA GLY A 111 -14.41 10.44 16.01
C GLY A 111 -15.46 11.54 15.76
N ASN A 112 -16.09 11.57 14.58
CA ASN A 112 -17.19 12.47 14.24
C ASN A 112 -18.48 12.21 15.05
N LEU A 113 -18.62 11.02 15.64
CA LEU A 113 -19.79 10.60 16.43
C LEU A 113 -19.51 10.63 17.93
N THR A 114 -18.25 10.46 18.34
CA THR A 114 -17.88 10.21 19.74
C THR A 114 -17.30 11.42 20.46
N TYR A 115 -16.78 12.42 19.73
CA TYR A 115 -16.02 13.54 20.30
C TYR A 115 -16.74 14.32 21.41
N ASN A 116 -18.07 14.41 21.34
CA ASN A 116 -18.91 15.17 22.28
C ASN A 116 -19.67 14.29 23.29
N LYS A 117 -19.35 12.99 23.39
CA LYS A 117 -20.09 12.02 24.21
C LYS A 117 -20.29 12.45 25.67
N TYR A 118 -19.30 13.14 26.27
CA TYR A 118 -19.34 13.57 27.67
C TYR A 118 -19.70 15.06 27.85
N GLY A 119 -20.12 15.73 26.77
CA GLY A 119 -20.53 17.12 26.78
C GLY A 119 -19.37 18.13 26.75
N PRO A 120 -19.69 19.43 26.74
CA PRO A 120 -18.71 20.50 26.64
C PRO A 120 -17.85 20.65 27.91
N SER A 121 -16.65 21.19 27.73
CA SER A 121 -15.72 21.59 28.80
C SER A 121 -15.30 23.05 28.61
N SER A 122 -14.82 23.68 29.69
CA SER A 122 -14.23 25.03 29.68
C SER A 122 -12.73 25.03 29.97
N GLN A 123 -12.10 23.86 30.08
CA GLN A 123 -10.70 23.71 30.49
C GLN A 123 -9.70 23.88 29.33
N CYS A 124 -10.18 24.04 28.09
CA CYS A 124 -9.30 24.23 26.94
C CYS A 124 -8.88 25.70 26.80
N VAL A 125 -7.62 25.92 26.42
CA VAL A 125 -7.04 27.27 26.28
C VAL A 125 -6.34 27.36 24.92
N ASN A 126 -6.65 28.43 24.16
CA ASN A 126 -6.02 28.71 22.86
C ASN A 126 -6.04 27.54 21.86
N GLY A 127 -7.13 26.77 21.85
CA GLY A 127 -7.27 25.62 20.95
C GLY A 127 -6.53 24.36 21.40
N LEU A 128 -6.01 24.34 22.62
CA LEU A 128 -5.35 23.19 23.23
C LEU A 128 -6.19 22.66 24.39
N GLY A 129 -6.25 21.34 24.56
CA GLY A 129 -6.98 20.72 25.67
C GLY A 129 -6.31 20.91 27.03
N GLY A 130 -7.15 20.89 28.06
CA GLY A 130 -6.74 20.97 29.47
C GLY A 130 -6.87 19.62 30.17
N ASP A 131 -7.05 19.67 31.49
CA ASP A 131 -7.29 18.48 32.30
C ASP A 131 -8.60 17.80 31.92
N GLU A 132 -8.53 16.50 31.63
CA GLU A 132 -9.66 15.66 31.19
C GLU A 132 -10.51 16.32 30.08
N SER A 133 -9.86 17.06 29.17
CA SER A 133 -10.55 17.89 28.18
C SER A 133 -9.82 17.93 26.85
N LEU A 134 -10.52 17.55 25.79
CA LEU A 134 -10.03 17.61 24.41
C LEU A 134 -10.52 18.90 23.74
N TYR A 135 -9.59 19.69 23.21
CA TYR A 135 -9.96 20.65 22.17
C TYR A 135 -9.98 19.92 20.83
N VAL A 136 -11.18 19.84 20.24
CA VAL A 136 -11.46 19.01 19.06
C VAL A 136 -11.39 19.85 17.79
N TYR A 137 -10.81 19.26 16.76
CA TYR A 137 -10.73 19.78 15.40
C TYR A 137 -11.32 18.77 14.42
N LYS A 138 -11.89 19.28 13.32
CA LYS A 138 -12.31 18.49 12.16
C LYS A 138 -11.56 18.94 10.93
N PHE A 139 -11.15 18.02 10.07
CA PHE A 139 -10.61 18.39 8.77
C PHE A 139 -11.75 18.86 7.86
N ASN A 140 -11.55 19.96 7.13
CA ASN A 140 -12.53 20.47 6.18
C ASN A 140 -12.66 19.51 4.99
N ASN A 141 -11.52 18.94 4.59
CA ASN A 141 -11.42 17.88 3.62
C ASN A 141 -10.75 16.69 4.31
N PRO A 142 -11.52 15.83 5.02
CA PRO A 142 -10.93 14.73 5.75
C PRO A 142 -10.24 13.76 4.79
N PRO A 143 -9.12 13.15 5.22
CA PRO A 143 -8.53 12.06 4.47
C PRO A 143 -9.60 10.98 4.29
N LYS A 144 -9.79 10.50 3.05
CA LYS A 144 -10.65 9.33 2.84
C LYS A 144 -10.03 8.21 3.67
N PRO A 145 -10.80 7.55 4.56
CA PRO A 145 -10.28 6.39 5.29
C PRO A 145 -9.64 5.45 4.27
N LEU A 146 -8.39 5.04 4.48
CA LEU A 146 -7.94 3.83 3.82
C LEU A 146 -9.01 2.79 4.14
N PRO A 147 -9.48 2.04 3.14
CA PRO A 147 -10.37 0.96 3.47
C PRO A 147 -9.63 0.05 4.48
N ASN A 148 -10.36 -0.64 5.34
CA ASN A 148 -9.86 -1.72 6.23
C ASN A 148 -8.77 -2.55 5.53
N PRO A 149 -7.70 -3.11 6.15
CA PRO A 149 -6.70 -4.00 5.52
C PRO A 149 -7.14 -4.93 4.37
N ALA A 150 -8.44 -5.29 4.28
CA ALA A 150 -9.15 -5.68 3.06
C ALA A 150 -9.10 -4.69 1.84
N SER A 151 -8.39 -3.56 1.96
CA SER A 151 -8.29 -2.42 1.03
C SER A 151 -7.08 -2.45 0.15
N LEU A 152 -6.11 -3.29 0.51
CA LEU A 152 -4.85 -3.46 -0.17
C LEU A 152 -4.99 -4.27 -1.46
N GLY A 153 -6.22 -4.46 -1.95
CA GLY A 153 -6.63 -5.31 -3.04
C GLY A 153 -6.08 -6.73 -2.97
N CYS A 154 -6.93 -7.72 -2.74
CA CYS A 154 -6.49 -9.10 -2.57
C CYS A 154 -7.35 -10.08 -3.36
N PHE A 155 -6.82 -11.30 -3.45
CA PHE A 155 -7.51 -12.49 -3.90
C PHE A 155 -7.88 -13.36 -2.69
N PRO A 156 -9.00 -14.09 -2.76
CA PRO A 156 -9.35 -15.08 -1.76
C PRO A 156 -8.42 -16.31 -1.86
N ALA A 157 -8.40 -17.13 -0.80
CA ALA A 157 -7.52 -18.29 -0.67
C ALA A 157 -7.62 -19.29 -1.83
N GLN A 158 -8.82 -19.50 -2.36
CA GLN A 158 -9.12 -20.49 -3.40
C GLN A 158 -8.85 -20.03 -4.84
N THR A 159 -8.55 -18.74 -5.06
CA THR A 159 -8.21 -18.24 -6.41
C THR A 159 -7.05 -19.02 -6.98
N THR A 160 -7.12 -19.41 -8.24
CA THR A 160 -6.09 -20.25 -8.88
C THR A 160 -5.08 -19.44 -9.66
N VAL A 161 -3.84 -19.95 -9.70
CA VAL A 161 -2.75 -19.48 -10.56
C VAL A 161 -2.13 -20.68 -11.27
N GLU A 162 -1.62 -20.46 -12.48
CA GLU A 162 -0.94 -21.50 -13.26
C GLU A 162 0.58 -21.39 -13.11
N LEU A 163 1.22 -22.49 -12.71
CA LEU A 163 2.67 -22.61 -12.61
C LEU A 163 3.30 -22.93 -13.97
N LYS A 164 4.61 -22.69 -14.10
CA LYS A 164 5.41 -22.99 -15.31
C LYS A 164 5.30 -24.44 -15.82
N ASN A 165 5.03 -25.39 -14.93
CA ASN A 165 4.82 -26.79 -15.30
C ASN A 165 3.37 -27.11 -15.73
N GLY A 166 2.51 -26.10 -15.89
CA GLY A 166 1.10 -26.24 -16.28
C GLY A 166 0.16 -26.63 -15.13
N ARG A 167 0.67 -26.90 -13.92
CA ARG A 167 -0.19 -27.16 -12.76
C ARG A 167 -0.90 -25.89 -12.33
N GLN A 168 -2.19 -26.01 -12.03
CA GLN A 168 -2.93 -24.98 -11.33
C GLN A 168 -2.87 -25.23 -9.83
N ILE A 169 -2.56 -24.20 -9.06
CA ILE A 169 -2.57 -24.21 -7.59
C ILE A 169 -3.39 -23.03 -7.08
N THR A 170 -3.81 -23.09 -5.83
CA THR A 170 -4.54 -22.00 -5.17
C THR A 170 -3.58 -20.94 -4.61
N MET A 171 -4.08 -19.72 -4.35
CA MET A 171 -3.34 -18.67 -3.65
C MET A 171 -2.86 -19.11 -2.27
N ALA A 172 -3.63 -19.96 -1.58
CA ALA A 172 -3.24 -20.53 -0.30
C ALA A 172 -2.02 -21.46 -0.38
N GLU A 173 -1.86 -22.17 -1.51
CA GLU A 173 -0.75 -23.08 -1.77
C GLU A 173 0.47 -22.38 -2.39
N LEU A 174 0.28 -21.17 -2.92
CA LEU A 174 1.33 -20.40 -3.59
C LEU A 174 2.45 -20.01 -2.61
N GLN A 175 3.69 -20.28 -3.04
CA GLN A 175 4.90 -20.02 -2.27
C GLN A 175 5.87 -19.11 -3.03
N LEU A 176 6.74 -18.44 -2.27
CA LEU A 176 7.82 -17.63 -2.83
C LEU A 176 8.75 -18.49 -3.70
N GLY A 177 9.32 -17.89 -4.74
CA GLY A 177 10.20 -18.58 -5.69
C GLY A 177 9.46 -19.39 -6.77
N GLN A 178 8.15 -19.63 -6.62
CA GLN A 178 7.38 -20.28 -7.67
C GLN A 178 7.12 -19.31 -8.84
N GLU A 179 7.27 -19.81 -10.07
CA GLU A 179 7.00 -19.04 -11.28
C GLU A 179 5.54 -19.23 -11.75
N VAL A 180 4.78 -18.14 -11.76
CA VAL A 180 3.36 -18.11 -12.17
C VAL A 180 3.19 -17.47 -13.53
N LYS A 181 2.11 -17.81 -14.25
CA LYS A 181 1.79 -17.23 -15.55
C LYS A 181 1.49 -15.73 -15.43
N THR A 182 2.17 -14.94 -16.26
CA THR A 182 2.11 -13.48 -16.31
C THR A 182 2.13 -13.02 -17.77
N LEU A 183 2.06 -11.71 -17.97
CA LEU A 183 2.12 -11.08 -19.28
C LEU A 183 3.28 -10.07 -19.31
N ASP A 184 4.12 -10.18 -20.32
CA ASP A 184 5.23 -9.26 -20.54
C ASP A 184 4.76 -7.90 -21.10
N PRO A 185 5.61 -6.86 -21.12
CA PRO A 185 5.24 -5.54 -21.65
C PRO A 185 4.80 -5.53 -23.12
N ASN A 186 5.20 -6.54 -23.90
CA ASN A 186 4.84 -6.68 -25.32
C ASN A 186 3.54 -7.48 -25.53
N GLY A 187 2.90 -7.95 -24.45
CA GLY A 187 1.68 -8.75 -24.51
C GLY A 187 1.92 -10.27 -24.61
N GLY A 188 3.17 -10.72 -24.57
CA GLY A 188 3.55 -12.13 -24.57
C GLY A 188 3.26 -12.80 -23.24
N VAL A 189 2.73 -14.02 -23.27
CA VAL A 189 2.56 -14.84 -22.06
C VAL A 189 3.93 -15.40 -21.65
N LYS A 190 4.31 -15.19 -20.39
CA LYS A 190 5.54 -15.73 -19.79
C LYS A 190 5.28 -16.20 -18.36
N PHE A 191 6.29 -16.79 -17.73
CA PHE A 191 6.25 -17.13 -16.31
C PHE A 191 7.19 -16.21 -15.52
N SER A 192 6.76 -15.79 -14.35
CA SER A 192 7.45 -14.82 -13.50
C SER A 192 7.45 -15.30 -12.06
N GLU A 193 8.59 -15.17 -11.41
CA GLU A 193 8.76 -15.57 -10.01
C GLU A 193 7.91 -14.70 -9.07
N VAL A 194 7.27 -15.35 -8.10
CA VAL A 194 6.65 -14.69 -6.94
C VAL A 194 7.74 -14.37 -5.92
N ILE A 195 7.98 -13.08 -5.71
CA ILE A 195 9.12 -12.58 -4.92
C ILE A 195 8.71 -12.09 -3.52
N ALA A 196 7.42 -11.83 -3.30
CA ALA A 196 6.88 -11.44 -1.99
C ALA A 196 5.36 -11.61 -1.93
N PHE A 197 4.79 -11.53 -0.73
CA PHE A 197 3.37 -11.22 -0.53
C PHE A 197 3.21 -9.82 0.05
N LEU A 198 2.53 -8.94 -0.69
CA LEU A 198 2.15 -7.59 -0.23
C LEU A 198 1.06 -7.62 0.85
N HIS A 199 0.31 -8.72 0.88
CA HIS A 199 -0.64 -9.06 1.93
C HIS A 199 -0.83 -10.58 1.97
N LYS A 200 -0.88 -11.15 3.18
CA LYS A 200 -1.13 -12.58 3.40
C LYS A 200 -1.83 -12.79 4.75
N LEU A 201 -3.15 -12.89 4.74
CA LEU A 201 -3.97 -13.28 5.88
C LEU A 201 -4.71 -14.57 5.54
N PRO A 202 -4.23 -15.74 5.97
CA PRO A 202 -4.82 -17.02 5.57
C PRO A 202 -6.20 -17.29 6.20
N THR A 203 -6.54 -16.56 7.26
CA THR A 203 -7.78 -16.73 8.03
C THR A 203 -8.64 -15.47 7.98
N GLY A 204 -9.92 -15.62 8.34
CA GLY A 204 -10.92 -14.57 8.30
C GLY A 204 -11.77 -14.63 7.02
N SER A 205 -13.00 -14.14 7.12
CA SER A 205 -13.92 -14.01 5.99
C SER A 205 -14.01 -12.55 5.56
N TYR A 206 -13.88 -12.32 4.27
CA TYR A 206 -13.83 -10.98 3.68
C TYR A 206 -14.78 -10.88 2.49
N THR A 207 -15.10 -9.65 2.10
CA THR A 207 -16.01 -9.36 0.99
C THR A 207 -15.24 -9.19 -0.31
N PHE A 208 -15.71 -9.85 -1.37
CA PHE A 208 -15.14 -9.82 -2.71
C PHE A 208 -16.20 -9.51 -3.76
N LEU A 209 -15.74 -9.11 -4.95
CA LEU A 209 -16.54 -9.09 -6.17
C LEU A 209 -16.20 -10.33 -7.00
N ARG A 210 -17.23 -11.09 -7.37
CA ARG A 210 -17.14 -12.20 -8.31
C ARG A 210 -17.72 -11.77 -9.65
N PHE A 211 -16.91 -11.91 -10.69
CA PHE A 211 -17.27 -11.58 -12.07
C PHE A 211 -17.48 -12.87 -12.83
N MET A 212 -18.68 -13.08 -13.36
CA MET A 212 -18.97 -14.15 -14.32
C MET A 212 -18.77 -13.61 -15.73
N LEU A 213 -17.97 -14.30 -16.53
CA LEU A 213 -17.61 -13.93 -17.89
C LEU A 213 -18.24 -14.88 -18.92
N GLU A 214 -18.20 -14.47 -20.18
CA GLU A 214 -18.57 -15.32 -21.32
C GLU A 214 -17.85 -16.67 -21.31
N GLY A 215 -18.58 -17.75 -21.62
CA GLY A 215 -18.03 -19.11 -21.60
C GLY A 215 -17.74 -19.64 -20.20
N GLY A 216 -18.43 -19.14 -19.17
CA GLY A 216 -18.46 -19.73 -17.82
C GLY A 216 -17.20 -19.48 -16.97
N LEU A 217 -16.31 -18.58 -17.39
CA LEU A 217 -15.13 -18.22 -16.60
C LEU A 217 -15.53 -17.29 -15.46
N GLU A 218 -14.98 -17.51 -14.27
CA GLU A 218 -15.21 -16.66 -13.10
C GLU A 218 -13.89 -16.13 -12.56
N VAL A 219 -13.88 -14.89 -12.08
CA VAL A 219 -12.75 -14.33 -11.34
C VAL A 219 -13.25 -13.61 -10.10
N THR A 220 -12.57 -13.80 -8.97
CA THR A 220 -12.97 -13.22 -7.68
C THR A 220 -11.81 -12.41 -7.08
N LEU A 221 -12.08 -11.14 -6.76
CA LEU A 221 -11.10 -10.22 -6.18
C LEU A 221 -11.80 -9.13 -5.37
N THR A 222 -11.09 -8.53 -4.42
CA THR A 222 -11.66 -7.43 -3.62
C THR A 222 -11.95 -6.20 -4.49
N PRO A 223 -12.89 -5.30 -4.08
CA PRO A 223 -13.26 -4.10 -4.83
C PRO A 223 -12.10 -3.16 -5.21
N GLU A 224 -11.03 -3.11 -4.41
CA GLU A 224 -9.88 -2.20 -4.56
C GLU A 224 -8.73 -2.78 -5.41
N HIS A 225 -8.85 -4.02 -5.86
CA HIS A 225 -7.79 -4.69 -6.60
C HIS A 225 -7.86 -4.30 -8.09
N LEU A 226 -6.70 -4.06 -8.71
CA LEU A 226 -6.63 -3.66 -10.11
C LEU A 226 -6.74 -4.87 -11.04
N ILE A 227 -7.65 -4.79 -12.00
CA ILE A 227 -7.85 -5.79 -13.05
C ILE A 227 -7.71 -5.16 -14.43
N TYR A 228 -7.14 -5.90 -15.38
CA TYR A 228 -7.00 -5.40 -16.75
C TYR A 228 -8.30 -5.59 -17.51
N ALA A 229 -8.98 -4.47 -17.76
CA ALA A 229 -10.24 -4.43 -18.48
C ALA A 229 -10.14 -3.49 -19.69
N SER A 230 -10.95 -3.78 -20.71
CA SER A 230 -11.27 -2.82 -21.77
C SER A 230 -12.73 -2.41 -21.63
N PRO A 231 -13.02 -1.12 -21.41
CA PRO A 231 -14.39 -0.61 -21.40
C PRO A 231 -15.13 -0.98 -22.69
N ARG A 232 -16.44 -1.22 -22.59
CA ARG A 232 -17.28 -1.70 -23.71
C ARG A 232 -17.15 -0.91 -25.03
N LYS A 233 -16.80 0.38 -24.97
CA LYS A 233 -16.63 1.29 -26.14
C LYS A 233 -15.17 1.64 -26.44
N ALA A 234 -14.22 1.14 -25.65
CA ALA A 234 -12.80 1.41 -25.81
C ALA A 234 -12.10 0.16 -26.33
N LEU A 235 -11.09 0.37 -27.18
CA LEU A 235 -10.17 -0.68 -27.65
C LEU A 235 -8.90 -0.75 -26.81
N VAL A 236 -8.79 0.11 -25.79
CA VAL A 236 -7.59 0.25 -24.97
C VAL A 236 -7.75 -0.54 -23.69
N ARG A 237 -6.83 -1.47 -23.46
CA ARG A 237 -6.68 -2.17 -22.18
C ARG A 237 -6.10 -1.22 -21.14
N GLN A 238 -6.72 -1.16 -19.98
CA GLN A 238 -6.24 -0.41 -18.83
C GLN A 238 -6.43 -1.19 -17.52
N ALA A 239 -5.56 -0.96 -16.56
CA ALA A 239 -5.77 -1.43 -15.20
C ALA A 239 -6.80 -0.53 -14.53
N VAL A 240 -7.90 -1.12 -14.05
CA VAL A 240 -8.99 -0.41 -13.34
C VAL A 240 -9.30 -1.11 -12.04
N PHE A 241 -9.87 -0.38 -11.08
CA PHE A 241 -10.36 -1.02 -9.86
C PHE A 241 -11.53 -1.94 -10.18
N ALA A 242 -11.59 -3.09 -9.50
CA ALA A 242 -12.69 -4.04 -9.65
C ALA A 242 -14.06 -3.41 -9.42
N ARG A 243 -14.20 -2.49 -8.45
CA ARG A 243 -15.46 -1.75 -8.19
C ARG A 243 -15.95 -0.89 -9.35
N ASP A 244 -15.05 -0.48 -10.25
CA ASP A 244 -15.36 0.44 -11.35
C ASP A 244 -15.73 -0.32 -12.64
N VAL A 245 -15.53 -1.64 -12.65
CA VAL A 245 -15.90 -2.54 -13.77
C VAL A 245 -17.42 -2.64 -13.88
N LYS A 246 -17.93 -2.60 -15.11
CA LYS A 246 -19.35 -2.71 -15.41
C LYS A 246 -19.65 -3.96 -16.24
N VAL A 247 -20.89 -4.44 -16.14
CA VAL A 247 -21.39 -5.50 -17.03
C VAL A 247 -21.20 -5.06 -18.49
N GLY A 248 -20.57 -5.93 -19.27
CA GLY A 248 -20.23 -5.70 -20.66
C GLY A 248 -18.83 -5.16 -20.91
N ASP A 249 -18.08 -4.75 -19.89
CA ASP A 249 -16.64 -4.56 -20.03
C ASP A 249 -15.96 -5.91 -20.31
N LYS A 250 -14.76 -5.89 -20.89
CA LYS A 250 -14.06 -7.11 -21.28
C LYS A 250 -12.78 -7.31 -20.51
N PHE A 251 -12.56 -8.52 -20.00
CA PHE A 251 -11.33 -8.91 -19.31
C PHE A 251 -10.39 -9.67 -20.23
N VAL A 252 -9.08 -9.46 -20.03
CA VAL A 252 -8.03 -10.19 -20.75
C VAL A 252 -7.82 -11.56 -20.12
N THR A 253 -7.98 -12.62 -20.91
CA THR A 253 -7.76 -14.00 -20.43
C THR A 253 -6.43 -14.57 -20.88
N SER A 254 -5.99 -15.65 -20.23
CA SER A 254 -4.72 -16.34 -20.50
C SER A 254 -4.57 -16.85 -21.93
N GLY A 255 -5.67 -17.04 -22.65
CA GLY A 255 -5.67 -17.38 -24.09
C GLY A 255 -5.51 -16.18 -25.02
N GLY A 256 -5.27 -14.97 -24.50
CA GLY A 256 -5.21 -13.73 -25.28
C GLY A 256 -6.57 -13.22 -25.76
N ILE A 257 -7.65 -13.95 -25.46
CA ILE A 257 -9.01 -13.59 -25.85
C ILE A 257 -9.62 -12.70 -24.77
N MET A 258 -10.29 -11.64 -25.20
CA MET A 258 -11.06 -10.78 -24.30
C MET A 258 -12.48 -11.32 -24.14
N LYS A 259 -12.93 -11.50 -22.90
CA LYS A 259 -14.26 -12.03 -22.59
C LYS A 259 -15.11 -11.00 -21.86
N SER A 260 -16.37 -10.84 -22.26
CA SER A 260 -17.26 -9.85 -21.65
C SER A 260 -17.73 -10.29 -20.25
N VAL A 261 -17.83 -9.32 -19.35
CA VAL A 261 -18.47 -9.48 -18.04
C VAL A 261 -19.98 -9.60 -18.23
N LEU A 262 -20.54 -10.72 -17.80
CA LEU A 262 -21.97 -11.01 -17.89
C LEU A 262 -22.71 -10.64 -16.60
N LYS A 263 -22.08 -10.86 -15.44
CA LYS A 263 -22.67 -10.62 -14.13
C LYS A 263 -21.60 -10.31 -13.08
N ILE A 264 -21.95 -9.45 -12.13
CA ILE A 264 -21.11 -9.06 -11.00
C ILE A 264 -21.91 -9.34 -9.73
N THR A 265 -21.32 -10.09 -8.79
CA THR A 265 -21.95 -10.41 -7.50
C THR A 265 -20.98 -10.18 -6.36
N THR A 266 -21.49 -9.66 -5.24
CA THR A 266 -20.73 -9.60 -4.00
C THR A 266 -20.78 -10.95 -3.30
N VAL A 267 -19.62 -11.47 -2.89
CA VAL A 267 -19.48 -12.76 -2.20
C VAL A 267 -18.60 -12.61 -0.96
N SER A 268 -18.71 -13.56 -0.03
CA SER A 268 -17.82 -13.67 1.12
C SER A 268 -16.98 -14.93 1.00
N ASP A 269 -15.66 -14.78 1.02
CA ASP A 269 -14.70 -15.87 0.89
C ASP A 269 -13.59 -15.74 1.96
N VAL A 270 -12.76 -16.78 2.10
CA VAL A 270 -11.76 -16.90 3.16
C VAL A 270 -10.39 -16.40 2.69
N GLY A 271 -9.72 -15.68 3.58
CA GLY A 271 -8.34 -15.25 3.42
C GLY A 271 -8.13 -14.08 2.46
N LEU A 272 -6.99 -13.41 2.58
CA LEU A 272 -6.54 -12.32 1.71
C LEU A 272 -5.10 -12.55 1.28
N TYR A 273 -4.88 -12.67 -0.02
CA TYR A 273 -3.58 -12.87 -0.62
C TYR A 273 -3.32 -11.81 -1.70
N ALA A 274 -2.13 -11.21 -1.67
CA ALA A 274 -1.67 -10.28 -2.69
C ALA A 274 -0.21 -10.61 -3.07
N PRO A 275 0.02 -11.60 -3.95
CA PRO A 275 1.37 -11.96 -4.38
C PRO A 275 1.97 -10.86 -5.27
N LEU A 276 3.27 -10.65 -5.12
CA LEU A 276 4.07 -9.78 -5.98
C LEU A 276 4.95 -10.64 -6.88
N THR A 277 4.73 -10.55 -8.19
CA THR A 277 5.64 -11.11 -9.20
C THR A 277 6.69 -10.07 -9.61
N ILE A 278 7.76 -10.51 -10.26
CA ILE A 278 8.75 -9.61 -10.87
C ILE A 278 8.07 -8.69 -11.90
N ASP A 279 7.18 -9.23 -12.73
CA ASP A 279 6.48 -8.48 -13.78
C ASP A 279 5.32 -7.62 -13.23
N GLY A 280 4.95 -7.78 -11.95
CA GLY A 280 3.92 -6.97 -11.29
C GLY A 280 2.48 -7.24 -11.76
N ASN A 281 2.28 -8.29 -12.55
CA ASN A 281 0.98 -8.80 -12.96
C ASN A 281 0.99 -10.33 -12.90
N LEU A 282 -0.19 -10.94 -12.96
CA LEU A 282 -0.37 -12.39 -12.99
C LEU A 282 -1.75 -12.76 -13.52
N PHE A 283 -1.90 -14.00 -14.00
CA PHE A 283 -3.21 -14.57 -14.31
C PHE A 283 -3.79 -15.26 -13.08
N THR A 284 -4.97 -14.81 -12.66
CA THR A 284 -5.76 -15.38 -11.56
C THR A 284 -7.09 -15.89 -12.11
N ASP A 285 -7.44 -17.15 -11.84
CA ASP A 285 -8.62 -17.81 -12.42
C ASP A 285 -8.65 -17.65 -13.97
N GLY A 286 -7.46 -17.66 -14.60
CA GLY A 286 -7.31 -17.46 -16.05
C GLY A 286 -7.51 -16.03 -16.55
N VAL A 287 -7.66 -15.03 -15.67
CA VAL A 287 -7.86 -13.61 -16.00
C VAL A 287 -6.66 -12.77 -15.54
N LEU A 288 -6.22 -11.83 -16.37
CA LEU A 288 -5.07 -10.97 -16.06
C LEU A 288 -5.43 -9.92 -15.00
N ALA A 289 -4.69 -9.94 -13.89
CA ALA A 289 -4.79 -8.97 -12.82
C ALA A 289 -3.41 -8.34 -12.53
N SER A 290 -3.41 -7.16 -11.91
CA SER A 290 -2.17 -6.57 -11.41
C SER A 290 -1.79 -7.19 -10.06
N CYS A 291 -0.51 -7.23 -9.71
CA CYS A 291 -0.11 -7.46 -8.32
C CYS A 291 -0.42 -6.27 -7.39
N TYR A 292 -0.80 -5.12 -7.94
CA TYR A 292 -0.99 -3.88 -7.20
C TYR A 292 -2.47 -3.57 -7.00
N ALA A 293 -2.71 -2.82 -5.95
CA ALA A 293 -4.01 -2.33 -5.59
C ALA A 293 -3.89 -0.95 -4.97
N HIS A 294 -5.02 -0.26 -4.82
CA HIS A 294 -5.14 1.06 -4.17
C HIS A 294 -4.49 2.25 -4.92
N VAL A 295 -3.47 1.99 -5.75
CA VAL A 295 -2.84 2.99 -6.61
C VAL A 295 -3.54 2.95 -7.97
N ARG A 296 -4.07 4.09 -8.47
CA ARG A 296 -4.84 4.15 -9.74
C ARG A 296 -4.08 3.71 -10.99
N SER A 297 -2.76 3.52 -10.89
CA SER A 297 -1.91 3.15 -12.01
C SER A 297 -1.05 1.96 -11.60
N HIS A 298 -1.12 0.91 -12.43
CA HIS A 298 -0.22 -0.24 -12.36
C HIS A 298 1.24 0.23 -12.43
N GLU A 299 1.54 1.15 -13.33
CA GLU A 299 2.88 1.67 -13.59
C GLU A 299 3.44 2.39 -12.35
N LEU A 300 2.60 3.16 -11.66
CA LEU A 300 2.99 3.81 -10.41
C LEU A 300 3.22 2.77 -9.31
N GLY A 301 2.32 1.80 -9.13
CA GLY A 301 2.52 0.65 -8.23
C GLY A 301 3.84 -0.08 -8.52
N HIS A 302 4.13 -0.28 -9.81
CA HIS A 302 5.32 -0.95 -10.29
C HIS A 302 6.57 -0.11 -10.03
N LEU A 303 6.54 1.20 -10.26
CA LEU A 303 7.65 2.10 -9.96
C LEU A 303 8.02 2.09 -8.47
N MET A 304 7.00 2.10 -7.62
CA MET A 304 7.17 2.15 -6.16
C MET A 304 7.77 0.87 -5.60
N MET A 305 7.52 -0.27 -6.25
CA MET A 305 8.10 -1.55 -5.85
C MET A 305 9.48 -1.82 -6.48
N VAL A 306 10.08 -0.88 -7.23
CA VAL A 306 11.43 -1.03 -7.79
C VAL A 306 12.47 -1.43 -6.72
N PRO A 307 12.56 -0.80 -5.53
CA PRO A 307 13.56 -1.17 -4.53
C PRO A 307 13.40 -2.62 -4.04
N VAL A 308 12.16 -3.06 -3.82
CA VAL A 308 11.85 -4.43 -3.39
C VAL A 308 12.20 -5.44 -4.48
N ARG A 309 11.82 -5.15 -5.75
CA ARG A 309 12.17 -6.00 -6.89
C ARG A 309 13.67 -6.11 -7.10
N ALA A 310 14.40 -4.99 -7.04
CA ALA A 310 15.85 -4.95 -7.21
C ALA A 310 16.56 -5.74 -6.10
N LEU A 311 16.12 -5.59 -4.84
CA LEU A 311 16.67 -6.34 -3.72
C LEU A 311 16.40 -7.84 -3.84
N GLY A 312 15.17 -8.23 -4.20
CA GLY A 312 14.82 -9.64 -4.43
C GLY A 312 15.68 -10.27 -5.52
N GLN A 313 15.84 -9.58 -6.66
CA GLN A 313 16.73 -10.05 -7.75
C GLN A 313 18.19 -10.15 -7.32
N ALA A 314 18.70 -9.18 -6.55
CA ALA A 314 20.06 -9.19 -6.05
C ALA A 314 20.32 -10.35 -5.08
N LEU A 315 19.40 -10.60 -4.14
CA LEU A 315 19.50 -11.73 -3.21
C LEU A 315 19.47 -13.08 -3.92
N ARG A 316 18.69 -13.22 -5.00
CA ARG A 316 18.68 -14.43 -5.82
C ARG A 316 20.03 -14.66 -6.50
N ILE A 317 20.59 -13.63 -7.14
CA ILE A 317 21.92 -13.73 -7.78
C ILE A 317 22.98 -14.09 -6.74
N ILE A 318 22.92 -13.48 -5.54
CA ILE A 318 23.83 -13.82 -4.45
C ILE A 318 23.63 -15.28 -3.99
N GLY A 319 22.39 -15.76 -3.87
CA GLY A 319 22.08 -17.15 -3.54
C GLY A 319 22.57 -18.17 -4.57
N GLU A 320 22.44 -17.86 -5.87
CA GLU A 320 22.96 -18.68 -6.98
C GLU A 320 24.50 -18.70 -7.01
N ILE A 321 25.14 -17.57 -6.67
CA ILE A 321 26.61 -17.49 -6.53
C ILE A 321 27.09 -18.18 -5.23
N SER A 322 26.26 -18.21 -4.18
CA SER A 322 26.57 -18.80 -2.86
C SER A 322 26.78 -20.32 -2.92
N PHE A 323 26.39 -20.99 -4.01
CA PHE A 323 26.78 -22.38 -4.27
C PHE A 323 28.30 -22.56 -4.47
N THR A 324 29.08 -21.46 -4.49
CA THR A 324 30.55 -21.48 -4.56
C THR A 324 31.27 -20.88 -3.35
N VAL A 325 30.55 -20.37 -2.31
CA VAL A 325 31.18 -19.74 -1.13
C VAL A 325 30.40 -20.09 0.17
N PRO A 326 30.95 -20.88 1.12
CA PRO A 326 30.21 -21.46 2.24
C PRO A 326 29.91 -20.52 3.43
N SER A 327 29.64 -19.22 3.23
CA SER A 327 29.57 -18.27 4.35
C SER A 327 28.46 -17.20 4.28
N LEU A 328 27.30 -17.50 3.69
CA LEU A 328 26.14 -16.59 3.68
C LEU A 328 24.89 -17.25 4.29
N ASP A 329 25.00 -17.77 5.51
CA ASP A 329 23.89 -18.43 6.23
C ASP A 329 22.90 -17.45 6.89
N ASN A 330 22.92 -16.15 6.54
CA ASN A 330 22.04 -15.12 7.12
C ASN A 330 21.09 -14.50 6.09
N ILE A 331 20.45 -15.33 5.25
CA ILE A 331 19.26 -14.88 4.50
C ILE A 331 18.07 -14.91 5.47
N PRO A 332 17.32 -13.81 5.64
CA PRO A 332 16.16 -13.81 6.54
C PRO A 332 15.18 -14.90 6.09
N SER A 333 14.69 -15.71 7.05
CA SER A 333 13.64 -16.71 6.77
C SER A 333 12.49 -16.09 5.95
N ALA A 334 11.84 -16.87 5.09
CA ALA A 334 10.73 -16.40 4.24
C ALA A 334 9.70 -15.55 5.02
N ASN A 335 9.44 -15.91 6.28
CA ASN A 335 8.53 -15.19 7.18
C ASN A 335 9.05 -13.78 7.56
N ALA A 336 10.36 -13.62 7.78
CA ALA A 336 10.96 -12.32 8.09
C ALA A 336 10.98 -11.40 6.85
N TRP A 337 11.20 -11.97 5.66
CA TRP A 337 11.14 -11.25 4.39
C TRP A 337 9.73 -10.75 4.06
N ASP A 338 8.72 -11.63 4.18
CA ASP A 338 7.32 -11.25 4.03
C ASP A 338 6.94 -10.16 5.03
N THR A 339 7.36 -10.26 6.29
CA THR A 339 7.06 -9.24 7.31
C THR A 339 7.67 -7.87 6.94
N ALA A 340 8.91 -7.85 6.46
CA ALA A 340 9.59 -6.62 6.04
C ALA A 340 8.93 -5.98 4.81
N VAL A 341 8.58 -6.78 3.79
CA VAL A 341 7.87 -6.30 2.60
C VAL A 341 6.46 -5.84 2.92
N ASN A 342 5.73 -6.55 3.79
CA ASN A 342 4.42 -6.13 4.27
C ASN A 342 4.50 -4.79 5.02
N TYR A 343 5.49 -4.63 5.90
CA TYR A 343 5.72 -3.37 6.62
C TYR A 343 6.08 -2.22 5.67
N TYR A 344 7.00 -2.46 4.73
CA TYR A 344 7.37 -1.49 3.70
C TYR A 344 6.16 -1.10 2.85
N THR A 345 5.36 -2.06 2.41
CA THR A 345 4.18 -1.85 1.57
C THR A 345 3.11 -1.07 2.32
N ARG A 346 2.83 -1.40 3.59
CA ARG A 346 1.90 -0.63 4.43
C ARG A 346 2.38 0.82 4.63
N THR A 347 3.68 1.01 4.85
CA THR A 347 4.28 2.33 5.06
C THR A 347 4.30 3.15 3.77
N LEU A 348 4.61 2.52 2.64
CA LEU A 348 4.65 3.14 1.32
C LEU A 348 3.24 3.44 0.80
N LEU A 349 2.26 2.55 1.00
CA LEU A 349 0.88 2.81 0.61
C LEU A 349 0.24 3.90 1.46
N ALA A 350 0.58 3.97 2.74
CA ALA A 350 0.29 5.17 3.54
C ALA A 350 0.88 6.39 2.82
N PHE A 351 2.14 6.36 2.41
CA PHE A 351 2.81 7.46 1.69
C PHE A 351 2.11 7.86 0.37
N THR A 352 1.65 6.90 -0.43
CA THR A 352 1.04 7.15 -1.76
C THR A 352 -0.30 7.84 -1.73
N ASN A 353 -1.05 7.69 -0.64
CA ASN A 353 -2.31 8.41 -0.43
C ASN A 353 -2.11 9.88 -0.09
N TYR A 354 -0.88 10.28 0.25
CA TYR A 354 -0.54 11.68 0.41
C TYR A 354 -0.17 12.32 -0.93
N LEU A 355 0.37 11.57 -1.89
CA LEU A 355 0.78 12.15 -3.18
C LEU A 355 -0.45 12.77 -3.87
N PRO A 356 -0.44 14.08 -4.19
CA PRO A 356 -1.51 14.73 -4.91
C PRO A 356 -1.41 14.33 -6.40
N PHE A 357 -1.51 13.05 -6.70
CA PHE A 357 -1.75 12.58 -8.06
C PHE A 357 -3.23 12.82 -8.36
N LYS A 358 -3.55 14.10 -8.56
CA LYS A 358 -4.62 14.50 -9.48
C LYS A 358 -4.33 13.80 -10.82
N ASP A 359 -5.38 13.42 -11.53
CA ASP A 359 -5.40 12.61 -12.76
C ASP A 359 -4.64 13.22 -13.97
N SER A 360 -3.47 13.84 -13.77
CA SER A 360 -2.83 14.76 -14.71
C SER A 360 -1.40 14.42 -15.12
N ILE A 361 -0.90 13.19 -14.87
CA ILE A 361 0.44 12.77 -15.36
C ILE A 361 0.41 11.58 -16.34
N ILE A 362 -0.75 10.98 -16.64
CA ILE A 362 -0.86 10.03 -17.77
C ILE A 362 -2.08 10.37 -18.63
N SER A 363 -2.13 11.62 -19.10
CA SER A 363 -2.67 11.90 -20.43
C SER A 363 -1.47 12.23 -21.33
N VAL A 364 -0.66 11.22 -21.63
CA VAL A 364 0.14 11.30 -22.86
C VAL A 364 -0.88 11.18 -23.98
N GLN A 365 -1.29 12.32 -24.51
CA GLN A 365 -1.90 12.36 -25.83
C GLN A 365 -0.97 11.58 -26.77
N PRO A 366 -1.48 10.71 -27.64
CA PRO A 366 -0.66 10.22 -28.74
C PRO A 366 -0.23 11.46 -29.53
N GLY A 367 1.07 11.76 -29.49
CA GLY A 367 1.66 12.73 -30.41
C GLY A 367 1.41 12.27 -31.83
N MET A 368 1.10 13.25 -32.69
CA MET A 368 0.87 13.12 -34.13
C MET A 368 1.92 12.27 -34.85
#